data_AF-A0A392MMA8-F1
#
_entry.id   AF-A0A392MMA8-F1
#
_cell.length_a   1.000
_cell.length_b   1.000
_cell.length_c   1.000
_cell.angle_alpha   90.00
_cell.angle_beta   90.00
_cell.angle_gamma   90.00
#
_symmetry.space_group_name_H-M   'P 1'
#
loop_
_entity.id
_entity.type
_entity.pdbx_description
1 polymer ?
#
loop_
_entity_poly.entity_id
_entity_poly.type
_entity_poly.pdbx_seq_one_letter_code
_entity_poly.pdbx_strand_id
1 'polypeptide(L)'
;MQGDIGVSKSTDKGATWQQLGIALNEDWHLSYPYVFEHDGQIYMMPEGSKRGDLRLYKAVNFPLQWKLEKVLIKKPLIDSFIVDYGGKYWLFGSDHSGFGTKKNGQLEIWYSKSPLGPWKPHKKNPIYNIDKSLGARNG
;
A
#
# COMPACT_ATOMS: atom_id res chain seq x y z
N MET A 1 7.38 0.85 17.77
CA MET A 1 7.81 -0.51 17.42
C MET A 1 8.31 -0.43 15.99
N GLN A 2 9.58 -0.78 15.78
CA GLN A 2 10.24 -0.85 14.48
C GLN A 2 9.48 -1.80 13.54
N GLY A 3 9.54 -1.54 12.24
CA GLY A 3 8.91 -2.36 11.20
C GLY A 3 9.89 -2.65 10.07
N ASP A 4 9.92 -3.91 9.66
CA ASP A 4 10.81 -4.39 8.60
C ASP A 4 10.00 -5.07 7.49
N ILE A 5 10.43 -4.88 6.24
CA ILE A 5 9.95 -5.63 5.08
C ILE A 5 11.07 -6.56 4.62
N GLY A 6 10.88 -7.86 4.81
CA GLY A 6 11.81 -8.90 4.37
C GLY A 6 11.56 -9.34 2.92
N VAL A 7 12.60 -9.83 2.26
CA VAL A 7 12.55 -10.38 0.89
C VAL A 7 13.07 -11.81 0.86
N SER A 8 12.32 -12.67 0.17
CA SER A 8 12.75 -14.02 -0.18
C SER A 8 12.63 -14.23 -1.68
N LYS A 9 13.47 -15.10 -2.24
CA LYS A 9 13.46 -15.48 -3.66
C LYS A 9 13.21 -16.97 -3.81
N SER A 10 12.36 -17.31 -4.77
CA SER A 10 12.19 -18.67 -5.25
C SER A 10 12.56 -18.74 -6.73
N THR A 11 13.17 -19.85 -7.14
CA THR A 11 13.48 -20.16 -8.55
C THR A 11 12.75 -21.41 -9.04
N ASP A 12 11.92 -22.02 -8.19
CA ASP A 12 11.24 -23.30 -8.41
C ASP A 12 9.72 -23.16 -8.23
N LYS A 13 9.17 -22.02 -8.70
CA LYS A 13 7.74 -21.69 -8.64
C LYS A 13 7.15 -21.65 -7.23
N GLY A 14 7.96 -21.21 -6.26
CA GLY A 14 7.54 -21.00 -4.88
C GLY A 14 7.64 -22.22 -3.97
N ALA A 15 8.26 -23.32 -4.44
CA ALA A 15 8.42 -24.52 -3.62
C ALA A 15 9.51 -24.35 -2.56
N THR A 16 10.63 -23.69 -2.89
CA THR A 16 11.70 -23.32 -1.96
C THR A 16 11.96 -21.83 -1.98
N TRP A 17 12.40 -21.31 -0.83
CA TRP A 17 12.62 -19.88 -0.61
C TRP A 17 13.99 -19.63 0.01
N GLN A 18 14.79 -18.80 -0.64
CA GLN A 18 16.02 -18.25 -0.11
C GLN A 18 15.74 -16.86 0.47
N GLN A 19 16.03 -16.67 1.75
CA GLN A 19 15.99 -15.34 2.37
C GLN A 19 17.11 -14.46 1.78
N LEU A 20 16.76 -13.28 1.27
CA LEU A 20 17.70 -12.35 0.67
C LEU A 20 18.10 -11.22 1.63
N GLY A 21 17.20 -10.84 2.54
CA GLY A 21 17.46 -9.79 3.53
C GLY A 21 16.28 -8.84 3.73
N ILE A 22 16.57 -7.70 4.35
CA ILE A 22 15.59 -6.64 4.62
C ILE A 22 15.62 -5.62 3.49
N ALA A 23 14.48 -5.39 2.85
CA ALA A 23 14.29 -4.38 1.82
C ALA A 23 14.05 -2.99 2.38
N LEU A 24 13.29 -2.90 3.47
CA LEU A 24 12.94 -1.64 4.10
C LEU A 24 12.93 -1.83 5.61
N ASN A 25 13.55 -0.90 6.32
CA ASN A 25 13.64 -0.85 7.77
C ASN A 25 13.30 0.59 8.18
N GLU A 26 12.27 0.75 9.01
CA GLU A 26 11.83 2.04 9.53
C GLU A 26 11.55 1.93 11.04
N ASP A 27 11.67 3.03 11.78
CA ASP A 27 11.46 3.07 13.23
C ASP A 27 9.97 2.96 13.66
N TRP A 28 9.08 2.74 12.69
CA TRP A 28 7.65 2.51 12.87
C TRP A 28 7.17 1.24 12.16
N HIS A 29 5.98 0.77 12.55
CA HIS A 29 5.38 -0.44 11.99
C HIS A 29 5.15 -0.33 10.48
N LEU A 30 5.60 -1.35 9.74
CA LEU A 30 5.36 -1.54 8.32
C LEU A 30 4.70 -2.90 8.10
N SER A 31 3.75 -2.96 7.17
CA SER A 31 3.14 -4.21 6.71
C SER A 31 2.69 -4.07 5.25
N TYR A 32 2.14 -5.14 4.69
CA TYR A 32 1.44 -5.14 3.39
C TYR A 32 2.19 -4.36 2.28
N PRO A 33 3.40 -4.80 1.87
CA PRO A 33 4.15 -4.11 0.83
C PRO A 33 3.48 -4.35 -0.55
N TYR A 34 2.86 -3.32 -1.10
CA TYR A 34 2.39 -3.35 -2.48
C TYR A 34 3.51 -2.92 -3.44
N VAL A 35 4.06 -3.86 -4.22
CA VAL A 35 5.16 -3.61 -5.17
C VAL A 35 4.64 -3.59 -6.60
N PHE A 36 5.02 -2.59 -7.39
CA PHE A 36 4.59 -2.45 -8.79
C PHE A 36 5.66 -1.80 -9.66
N GLU A 37 5.58 -2.04 -10.97
CA GLU A 37 6.42 -1.39 -11.98
C GLU A 37 5.64 -0.28 -12.69
N HIS A 38 6.30 0.85 -12.97
CA HIS A 38 5.79 1.92 -13.81
C HIS A 38 6.96 2.62 -14.53
N ASP A 39 6.87 2.75 -15.86
CA ASP A 39 7.89 3.36 -16.72
C ASP A 39 9.32 2.79 -16.50
N GLY A 40 9.41 1.46 -16.37
CA GLY A 40 10.67 0.74 -16.14
C GLY A 40 11.29 0.99 -14.76
N GLN A 41 10.54 1.56 -13.83
CA GLN A 41 10.95 1.79 -12.45
C GLN A 41 10.09 0.96 -11.50
N ILE A 42 10.70 0.41 -10.44
CA ILE A 42 10.00 -0.39 -9.45
C ILE A 42 9.72 0.45 -8.21
N TYR A 43 8.49 0.37 -7.72
CA TYR A 43 8.00 1.09 -6.56
C TYR A 43 7.41 0.15 -5.51
N MET A 44 7.46 0.56 -4.25
CA MET A 44 6.85 -0.11 -3.11
C MET A 44 5.99 0.88 -2.33
N MET A 45 4.78 0.47 -2.00
CA MET A 45 3.82 1.21 -1.19
C MET A 45 3.45 0.35 0.03
N PRO A 46 4.24 0.40 1.12
CA PRO A 46 3.92 -0.34 2.33
C PRO A 46 2.80 0.33 3.12
N GLU A 47 2.03 -0.45 3.88
CA GLU A 47 1.18 0.08 4.93
C GLU A 47 2.04 0.64 6.06
N GLY A 48 1.84 1.93 6.37
CA GLY A 48 2.41 2.62 7.51
C GLY A 48 1.36 3.38 8.32
N SER A 49 0.13 2.85 8.42
CA SER A 49 -1.07 3.54 8.92
C SER A 49 -0.86 4.30 10.24
N LYS A 50 -0.07 3.77 11.18
CA LYS A 50 0.29 4.43 12.46
C LYS A 50 1.01 5.77 12.29
N ARG A 51 1.71 5.98 11.17
CA ARG A 51 2.38 7.24 10.83
C ARG A 51 1.42 8.29 10.25
N GLY A 52 0.27 7.87 9.74
CA GLY A 52 -0.74 8.77 9.18
C GLY A 52 -0.47 9.21 7.75
N ASP A 53 0.47 8.59 7.04
CA ASP A 53 0.72 8.83 5.63
C ASP A 53 0.92 7.53 4.82
N LEU A 54 0.47 7.54 3.57
CA LEU A 54 0.76 6.51 2.58
C LEU A 54 1.96 6.94 1.76
N ARG A 55 3.04 6.17 1.87
CA ARG A 55 4.35 6.49 1.29
C ARG A 55 4.63 5.66 0.06
N LEU A 56 5.36 6.27 -0.88
CA LEU A 56 5.90 5.60 -2.04
C LEU A 56 7.42 5.56 -1.93
N TYR A 57 7.97 4.36 -2.02
CA TYR A 57 9.39 4.11 -2.10
C TYR A 57 9.74 3.69 -3.53
N LYS A 58 10.89 4.13 -4.02
CA LYS A 58 11.43 3.75 -5.33
C LYS A 58 12.65 2.86 -5.12
N ALA A 59 12.75 1.76 -5.87
CA ALA A 59 13.92 0.90 -5.84
C ALA A 59 15.15 1.66 -6.38
N VAL A 60 16.24 1.61 -5.62
CA VAL A 60 17.58 2.05 -6.03
C VAL A 60 18.37 0.87 -6.57
N ASN A 61 18.28 -0.27 -5.88
CA ASN A 61 18.84 -1.54 -6.29
C ASN A 61 17.86 -2.65 -5.86
N PHE A 62 17.02 -3.08 -6.79
CA PHE A 62 15.99 -4.07 -6.51
C PHE A 62 16.61 -5.45 -6.23
N PRO A 63 16.15 -6.20 -5.21
CA PRO A 63 14.98 -5.94 -4.36
C PRO A 63 15.27 -5.35 -2.98
N LEU A 64 16.53 -5.03 -2.65
CA LEU A 64 16.94 -4.78 -1.26
C LEU A 64 17.17 -3.31 -0.91
N GLN A 65 17.32 -2.42 -1.89
CA GLN A 65 17.60 -1.01 -1.61
C GLN A 65 16.51 -0.12 -2.19
N TRP A 66 15.91 0.68 -1.31
CA TRP A 66 14.79 1.55 -1.61
C TRP A 66 15.04 2.93 -1.02
N LYS A 67 14.51 3.95 -1.69
CA LYS A 67 14.49 5.33 -1.19
C LYS A 67 13.07 5.83 -1.12
N LEU A 68 12.76 6.65 -0.11
CA LEU A 68 11.49 7.37 -0.08
C LEU A 68 11.44 8.31 -1.29
N GLU A 69 10.44 8.12 -2.16
CA GLU A 69 10.22 8.97 -3.33
C GLU A 69 9.31 10.14 -2.96
N LYS A 70 8.15 9.86 -2.33
CA LYS A 70 7.21 10.87 -1.86
C LYS A 70 6.11 10.30 -0.96
N VAL A 71 5.37 11.19 -0.32
CA VAL A 71 4.08 10.89 0.33
C VAL A 71 2.97 11.02 -0.71
N LEU A 72 2.19 9.95 -0.93
CA LEU A 72 1.08 9.95 -1.89
C LEU A 72 -0.19 10.56 -1.30
N ILE A 73 -0.53 10.19 -0.06
CA ILE A 73 -1.74 10.63 0.64
C ILE A 73 -1.41 10.79 2.12
N LYS A 74 -1.78 11.92 2.73
CA LYS A 74 -1.65 12.16 4.18
C LYS A 74 -2.86 11.62 4.94
N LYS A 75 -3.03 10.30 4.95
CA LYS A 75 -4.06 9.57 5.68
C LYS A 75 -3.49 8.25 6.23
N PRO A 76 -4.02 7.72 7.35
CA PRO A 76 -3.61 6.44 7.93
C PRO A 76 -4.20 5.26 7.15
N LEU A 77 -3.88 5.16 5.87
CA LEU A 77 -4.44 4.12 5.00
C LEU A 77 -3.84 2.75 5.31
N ILE A 78 -4.71 1.75 5.27
CA ILE A 78 -4.46 0.35 5.60
C ILE A 78 -4.67 -0.52 4.36
N ASP A 79 -3.84 -1.55 4.19
CA ASP A 79 -3.87 -2.53 3.07
C ASP A 79 -4.05 -1.87 1.68
N SER A 80 -3.26 -0.82 1.40
CA SER A 80 -3.44 -0.05 0.17
C SER A 80 -2.88 -0.75 -1.06
N PHE A 81 -3.58 -0.65 -2.20
CA PHE A 81 -3.17 -1.22 -3.48
C PHE A 81 -3.73 -0.38 -4.65
N ILE A 82 -3.23 -0.64 -5.87
CA ILE A 82 -3.61 0.10 -7.07
C ILE A 82 -4.18 -0.85 -8.13
N VAL A 83 -5.23 -0.41 -8.81
CA VAL A 83 -5.80 -1.09 -9.99
C VAL A 83 -5.80 -0.12 -11.18
N ASP A 84 -5.36 -0.59 -12.35
CA ASP A 84 -5.57 0.13 -13.62
C ASP A 84 -6.92 -0.28 -14.21
N TYR A 85 -7.82 0.69 -14.37
CA TYR A 85 -9.14 0.45 -14.91
C TYR A 85 -9.73 1.69 -15.59
N GLY A 86 -10.18 1.53 -16.83
CA GLY A 86 -10.85 2.59 -17.59
C GLY A 86 -9.94 3.78 -17.92
N GLY A 87 -8.65 3.53 -18.17
CA GLY A 87 -7.66 4.56 -18.47
C GLY A 87 -7.35 5.46 -17.27
N LYS A 88 -7.49 4.92 -16.05
CA LYS A 88 -7.18 5.59 -14.78
C LYS A 88 -6.60 4.57 -13.81
N TYR A 89 -5.78 5.07 -12.91
CA TYR A 89 -5.35 4.32 -11.75
C TYR A 89 -6.31 4.58 -10.61
N TRP A 90 -6.66 3.52 -9.88
CA TRP A 90 -7.52 3.54 -8.72
C TRP A 90 -6.75 3.01 -7.52
N LEU A 91 -6.53 3.86 -6.52
CA LEU A 91 -5.93 3.48 -5.25
C LEU A 91 -7.05 3.12 -4.28
N PHE A 92 -6.93 1.96 -3.67
CA PHE A 92 -7.84 1.46 -2.65
C PHE A 92 -7.13 1.49 -1.29
N GLY A 93 -7.87 1.70 -0.23
CA GLY A 93 -7.36 1.61 1.15
C GLY A 93 -8.45 1.79 2.18
N SER A 94 -8.21 1.30 3.39
CA SER A 94 -9.12 1.48 4.53
C SER A 94 -8.63 2.61 5.45
N ASP A 95 -9.52 3.46 5.94
CA ASP A 95 -9.20 4.57 6.88
C ASP A 95 -10.07 4.50 8.14
N HIS A 96 -9.56 3.87 9.20
CA HIS A 96 -10.31 3.68 10.45
C HIS A 96 -10.29 4.89 11.41
N SER A 97 -9.87 6.08 10.94
CA SER A 97 -9.76 7.25 11.81
C SER A 97 -11.03 8.12 11.85
N GLY A 98 -11.97 7.92 10.91
CA GLY A 98 -13.19 8.71 10.81
C GLY A 98 -14.25 8.40 11.87
N PHE A 99 -15.12 9.38 12.16
CA PHE A 99 -16.28 9.18 13.04
C PHE A 99 -17.29 8.21 12.41
N GLY A 100 -17.78 7.23 13.17
CA GLY A 100 -18.71 6.21 12.69
C GLY A 100 -18.09 5.13 11.79
N THR A 101 -16.75 5.07 11.70
CA THR A 101 -16.05 4.04 10.94
C THR A 101 -16.14 2.69 11.63
N LYS A 102 -16.57 1.66 10.90
CA LYS A 102 -16.52 0.29 11.38
C LYS A 102 -15.15 -0.29 11.04
N LYS A 103 -14.33 -0.55 12.07
CA LYS A 103 -13.05 -1.27 11.88
C LYS A 103 -13.29 -2.52 11.04
N ASN A 104 -12.43 -2.75 10.05
CA ASN A 104 -12.53 -3.83 9.06
C ASN A 104 -13.76 -3.81 8.11
N GLY A 105 -14.65 -2.81 8.18
CA GLY A 105 -15.85 -2.73 7.34
C GLY A 105 -15.83 -1.62 6.29
N GLN A 106 -14.77 -0.79 6.26
CA GLN A 106 -14.69 0.41 5.43
C GLN A 106 -13.66 0.29 4.31
N LEU A 107 -14.04 0.76 3.11
CA LEU A 107 -13.15 0.88 1.96
C LEU A 107 -13.32 2.25 1.29
N GLU A 108 -12.21 2.93 1.04
CA GLU A 108 -12.14 4.19 0.31
C GLU A 108 -11.35 4.02 -0.98
N ILE A 109 -11.68 4.84 -1.98
CA ILE A 109 -10.96 4.86 -3.26
C ILE A 109 -10.55 6.27 -3.68
N TRP A 110 -9.41 6.35 -4.35
CA TRP A 110 -8.90 7.54 -5.00
C TRP A 110 -8.58 7.21 -6.45
N TYR A 111 -8.60 8.20 -7.33
CA TYR A 111 -8.25 8.03 -8.73
C TYR A 111 -7.18 9.02 -9.18
N SER A 112 -6.38 8.60 -10.17
CA SER A 112 -5.38 9.44 -10.81
C SER A 112 -5.16 9.04 -12.27
N LYS A 113 -4.46 9.91 -13.01
CA LYS A 113 -3.97 9.61 -14.36
C LYS A 113 -2.63 8.86 -14.34
N SER A 114 -1.95 8.81 -13.19
CA SER A 114 -0.68 8.11 -12.99
C SER A 114 -0.73 7.34 -11.66
N PRO A 115 -0.09 6.16 -11.55
CA PRO A 115 0.00 5.43 -10.27
C PRO A 115 0.86 6.19 -9.25
N LEU A 116 1.55 7.26 -9.68
CA LEU A 116 2.34 8.14 -8.83
C LEU A 116 1.53 9.34 -8.31
N GLY A 117 0.24 9.42 -8.62
CA GLY A 117 -0.62 10.53 -8.26
C GLY A 117 -0.47 11.76 -9.17
N PRO A 118 -1.04 12.92 -8.78
CA PRO A 118 -1.75 13.15 -7.53
C PRO A 118 -3.05 12.34 -7.46
N TRP A 119 -3.42 11.93 -6.25
CA TRP A 119 -4.61 11.11 -5.99
C TRP A 119 -5.79 11.96 -5.59
N LYS A 120 -6.91 11.83 -6.32
CA LYS A 120 -8.15 12.54 -6.01
C LYS A 120 -9.16 11.60 -5.34
N PRO A 121 -9.69 11.94 -4.15
CA PRO A 121 -10.68 11.09 -3.49
C PRO A 121 -11.95 10.99 -4.33
N HIS A 122 -12.56 9.81 -4.32
CA HIS A 122 -13.86 9.62 -4.92
C HIS A 122 -14.95 10.29 -4.06
N LYS A 123 -15.92 10.96 -4.70
CA LYS A 123 -16.96 11.73 -4.00
C LYS A 123 -17.88 10.89 -3.10
N LYS A 124 -17.95 9.59 -3.37
CA LYS A 124 -18.75 8.63 -2.60
C LYS A 124 -17.91 7.87 -1.55
N ASN A 125 -16.73 8.36 -1.17
CA ASN A 125 -15.99 7.73 -0.08
C ASN A 125 -16.72 7.94 1.25
N PRO A 126 -16.77 6.92 2.13
CA PRO A 126 -16.35 5.54 1.86
C PRO A 126 -17.32 4.82 0.92
N ILE A 127 -16.79 4.10 -0.08
CA ILE A 127 -17.62 3.37 -1.06
C ILE A 127 -18.22 2.09 -0.46
N TYR A 128 -17.69 1.67 0.68
CA TYR A 128 -18.18 0.56 1.47
C TYR A 128 -17.97 0.91 2.95
N ASN A 129 -18.99 0.72 3.79
CA ASN A 129 -18.91 0.89 5.24
C ASN A 129 -19.98 0.03 5.93
N ILE A 130 -19.70 -1.26 6.06
CA ILE A 130 -20.68 -2.27 6.50
C ILE A 130 -20.24 -2.94 7.80
N ASP A 131 -20.98 -3.97 8.23
CA ASP A 131 -20.60 -4.75 9.40
C ASP A 131 -19.18 -5.32 9.29
N LYS A 132 -18.42 -5.20 10.38
CA LYS A 132 -17.02 -5.64 10.48
C LYS A 132 -16.82 -7.14 10.18
N SER A 133 -17.85 -7.96 10.41
CA SER A 133 -17.81 -9.42 10.22
C SER A 133 -17.77 -9.83 8.75
N LEU A 134 -18.21 -8.94 7.85
CA LEU A 134 -18.26 -9.21 6.41
C LEU A 134 -16.95 -8.87 5.70
N GLY A 135 -16.08 -8.05 6.32
CA GLY A 135 -14.76 -7.70 5.81
C GLY A 135 -14.80 -6.76 4.59
N ALA A 136 -13.98 -5.72 4.64
CA ALA A 136 -13.76 -4.78 3.54
C ALA A 136 -12.27 -4.58 3.23
N ARG A 137 -11.41 -5.31 3.94
CA ARG A 137 -9.95 -5.25 3.83
C ARG A 137 -9.48 -6.32 2.87
N ASN A 138 -8.37 -6.03 2.19
CA ASN A 138 -7.69 -7.03 1.39
C ASN A 138 -6.72 -7.80 2.29
N GLY A 139 -7.17 -8.94 2.84
CA GLY A 139 -6.35 -9.80 3.70
C GLY A 139 -7.14 -10.94 4.31
#